data_AF-W2KC10-F1
#
_entry.id   AF-W2KC10-F1
#
_cell.length_a   1.000
_cell.length_b   1.000
_cell.length_c   1.000
_cell.angle_alpha   90.00
_cell.angle_beta   90.00
_cell.angle_gamma   90.00
#
_symmetry.space_group_name_H-M   'P 1'
#
loop_
_entity.id
_entity.type
_entity.pdbx_description
1 polymer ?
#
loop_
_entity_poly.entity_id
_entity_poly.type
_entity_poly.pdbx_seq_one_letter_code
_entity_poly.pdbx_strand_id
1 'polypeptide(L)'
;MASETTPLTLSPSVQRYAQQEARNRNVRRALIAVVSLIGVCLLVVYVGEPLFFKKKKVDSVPEGVPVTTGAGSHESFCGLTTQDSGYIKLPNKVDDHYFYWYFESRSQPSTDPLVLWLTGGPGCSSMMALLTENGPCH
;
A
#
# COMPACT_ATOMS: atom_id res chain seq x y z
N MET A 1 -52.42 36.21 -46.58
CA MET A 1 -52.17 35.89 -45.16
C MET A 1 -50.93 35.02 -45.09
N ALA A 2 -49.76 35.64 -44.88
CA ALA A 2 -48.54 34.89 -44.59
C ALA A 2 -48.39 34.86 -43.06
N SER A 3 -48.49 33.68 -42.48
CA SER A 3 -48.23 33.44 -41.06
C SER A 3 -46.73 33.58 -40.84
N GLU A 4 -46.29 34.72 -40.31
CA GLU A 4 -44.91 34.88 -39.82
C GLU A 4 -44.73 33.99 -38.58
N THR A 5 -44.24 32.78 -38.79
CA THR A 5 -43.68 31.94 -37.73
C THR A 5 -42.19 32.27 -37.58
N THR A 6 -41.89 33.44 -37.01
CA THR A 6 -40.52 33.77 -36.62
C THR A 6 -40.19 32.97 -35.34
N PRO A 7 -39.20 32.06 -35.36
CA PRO A 7 -38.84 31.30 -34.17
C PRO A 7 -38.34 32.27 -33.10
N LEU A 8 -38.91 32.19 -31.90
CA LEU A 8 -38.51 33.01 -30.75
C LEU A 8 -37.04 32.70 -30.40
N THR A 9 -36.10 33.44 -30.97
CA THR A 9 -34.70 33.39 -30.59
C THR A 9 -34.56 34.11 -29.26
N LEU A 10 -34.43 33.33 -28.19
CA LEU A 10 -34.24 33.81 -26.82
C LEU A 10 -33.08 34.80 -26.76
N SER A 11 -33.23 35.88 -25.99
CA SER A 11 -32.17 36.89 -25.83
C SER A 11 -30.90 36.26 -25.24
N PRO A 12 -29.70 36.80 -25.55
CA PRO A 12 -28.44 36.24 -25.06
C PRO A 12 -28.37 36.10 -23.53
N SER A 13 -29.06 36.97 -22.78
CA SER A 13 -29.14 36.87 -21.32
C SER A 13 -29.98 35.66 -20.86
N VAL A 14 -31.09 35.37 -21.53
CA VAL A 14 -31.93 34.21 -21.23
C VAL A 14 -31.25 32.90 -21.66
N GLN A 15 -30.49 32.91 -22.76
CA GLN A 15 -29.65 31.78 -23.16
C GLN A 15 -28.56 31.49 -22.11
N ARG A 16 -27.87 32.51 -21.60
CA ARG A 16 -26.87 32.36 -20.51
C ARG A 16 -27.51 31.84 -19.23
N TYR A 17 -28.70 32.32 -18.88
CA TYR A 17 -29.45 31.82 -17.73
C TYR A 17 -29.79 30.33 -17.89
N ALA A 18 -30.33 29.93 -19.04
CA ALA A 18 -30.66 28.53 -19.33
C ALA A 18 -29.42 27.62 -19.32
N GLN A 19 -28.28 28.10 -19.85
CA GLN A 19 -26.99 27.39 -19.78
C GLN A 19 -26.47 27.27 -18.35
N GLN A 20 -26.58 28.33 -17.56
CA GLN A 20 -26.16 28.34 -16.16
C GLN A 20 -27.03 27.41 -15.30
N GLU A 21 -28.33 27.35 -15.57
CA GLU A 21 -29.24 26.43 -14.90
C GLU A 21 -28.98 24.98 -15.31
N ALA A 22 -28.69 24.71 -16.59
CA ALA A 22 -28.24 23.39 -17.06
C ALA A 22 -26.91 22.98 -16.41
N ARG A 23 -25.95 23.90 -16.31
CA ARG A 23 -24.68 23.68 -15.60
C ARG A 23 -24.92 23.36 -14.13
N ASN A 24 -25.78 24.12 -13.46
CA ASN A 24 -26.11 23.88 -12.05
C ASN A 24 -26.84 22.54 -11.85
N ARG A 25 -27.70 22.11 -12.78
CA ARG A 25 -28.30 20.77 -12.76
C ARG A 25 -27.25 19.67 -12.91
N ASN A 26 -26.28 19.84 -13.80
CA ASN A 26 -25.19 18.89 -13.99
C ASN A 26 -24.27 18.82 -12.75
N VAL A 27 -23.95 19.98 -12.15
CA VAL A 27 -23.17 20.05 -10.90
C VAL A 27 -23.92 19.38 -9.75
N ARG A 28 -25.23 19.63 -9.59
CA ARG A 28 -26.05 18.95 -8.56
C ARG A 28 -26.05 17.44 -8.74
N ARG A 29 -26.19 16.95 -9.97
CA ARG A 29 -26.13 15.51 -10.28
C ARG A 29 -24.76 14.91 -9.98
N ALA A 30 -23.68 15.60 -10.35
CA ALA A 30 -22.32 15.17 -10.05
C ALA A 30 -22.06 15.12 -8.54
N LEU A 31 -22.50 16.14 -7.79
CA LEU A 31 -22.36 16.16 -6.33
C LEU A 31 -23.13 15.02 -5.66
N ILE A 32 -24.36 14.74 -6.09
CA ILE A 32 -25.14 13.60 -5.57
C ILE A 32 -24.42 12.28 -5.85
N ALA A 33 -23.87 12.10 -7.05
CA ALA A 33 -23.12 10.89 -7.41
C ALA A 33 -21.85 10.71 -6.56
N VAL A 34 -21.09 11.78 -6.34
CA VAL A 34 -19.87 11.75 -5.51
C VAL A 34 -20.19 11.45 -4.05
N VAL A 35 -21.19 12.11 -3.47
CA VAL A 35 -21.62 11.87 -2.09
C VAL A 35 -22.14 10.44 -1.93
N SER A 36 -22.89 9.93 -2.92
CA SER A 36 -23.36 8.54 -2.91
C SER A 36 -22.20 7.53 -2.98
N LEU A 37 -21.20 7.78 -3.83
CA LEU A 37 -20.02 6.92 -3.94
C LEU A 37 -19.22 6.87 -2.63
N ILE A 38 -19.00 8.03 -2.01
CA ILE A 38 -18.29 8.12 -0.72
C ILE A 38 -19.09 7.39 0.37
N GLY A 39 -20.41 7.57 0.42
CA GLY A 39 -21.27 6.86 1.37
C GLY A 39 -21.22 5.34 1.20
N VAL A 40 -21.22 4.84 -0.04
CA VAL A 40 -21.08 3.40 -0.33
C VAL A 40 -19.70 2.89 0.07
N CYS A 41 -18.61 3.60 -0.25
CA CYS A 41 -17.26 3.23 0.17
C CYS A 41 -17.13 3.18 1.70
N LEU A 42 -17.65 4.19 2.41
CA LEU A 42 -17.62 4.22 3.88
C LEU A 42 -18.47 3.09 4.46
N LEU A 43 -19.62 2.77 3.87
CA LEU A 43 -20.43 1.64 4.30
C LEU A 43 -19.72 0.30 4.05
N VAL A 44 -19.01 0.13 2.93
CA VAL A 44 -18.20 -1.06 2.66
C VAL A 44 -17.03 -1.19 3.64
N VAL A 45 -16.37 -0.09 3.99
CA VAL A 45 -15.27 -0.10 4.98
C VAL A 45 -15.80 -0.36 6.39
N TYR A 46 -16.91 0.27 6.78
CA TYR A 46 -17.46 0.19 8.13
C TYR A 46 -18.24 -1.10 8.39
N VAL A 47 -18.91 -1.65 7.37
CA VAL A 47 -19.64 -2.94 7.44
C VAL A 47 -18.76 -4.11 7.00
N GLY A 48 -17.66 -3.88 6.28
CA GLY A 48 -16.71 -4.90 5.83
C GLY A 48 -15.76 -5.43 6.92
N GLU A 49 -15.68 -4.73 8.06
CA GLU A 49 -14.99 -5.16 9.29
C GLU A 49 -15.83 -6.17 10.11
N PRO A 50 -16.38 -7.23 9.49
CA PRO A 50 -16.11 -8.57 10.01
C PRO A 50 -16.03 -9.70 8.96
N LEU A 51 -16.01 -9.41 7.64
CA LEU A 51 -16.14 -10.46 6.61
C LEU A 51 -14.88 -10.72 5.76
N PHE A 52 -14.02 -9.72 5.53
CA PHE A 52 -12.82 -9.91 4.68
C PHE A 52 -11.56 -10.28 5.47
N PHE A 53 -11.47 -9.89 6.74
CA PHE A 53 -10.41 -10.32 7.65
C PHE A 53 -10.94 -11.32 8.66
N LYS A 54 -11.45 -12.47 8.19
CA LYS A 54 -11.26 -13.68 8.99
C LYS A 54 -9.75 -13.88 9.07
N LYS A 55 -9.16 -13.43 10.19
CA LYS A 55 -7.82 -13.80 10.64
C LYS A 55 -7.59 -15.25 10.22
N LYS A 56 -6.71 -15.46 9.24
CA LYS A 56 -6.09 -16.76 9.08
C LYS A 56 -5.41 -16.98 10.42
N LYS A 57 -6.00 -17.85 11.24
CA LYS A 57 -5.40 -18.36 12.46
C LYS A 57 -4.12 -19.04 11.99
N VAL A 58 -3.01 -18.31 12.01
CA VAL A 58 -1.70 -18.92 11.99
C VAL A 58 -1.64 -19.60 13.34
N ASP A 59 -1.99 -20.88 13.35
CA ASP A 59 -1.80 -21.73 14.50
C ASP A 59 -0.35 -21.54 14.93
N SER A 60 -0.18 -21.00 16.14
CA SER A 60 1.05 -20.92 16.91
C SER A 60 2.28 -21.44 16.16
N VAL A 61 3.02 -20.54 15.51
CA VAL A 61 4.37 -20.86 15.04
C VAL A 61 5.16 -21.27 16.28
N PRO A 62 5.71 -22.50 16.33
CA PRO A 62 6.61 -22.87 17.39
C PRO A 62 7.80 -21.92 17.32
N GLU A 63 8.14 -21.34 18.46
CA GLU A 63 9.39 -20.61 18.66
C GLU A 63 10.55 -21.50 18.15
N GLY A 64 11.19 -21.10 17.04
CA GLY A 64 12.40 -21.76 16.53
C GLY A 64 12.25 -22.78 15.38
N VAL A 65 11.30 -22.65 14.45
CA VAL A 65 11.33 -23.48 13.22
C VAL A 65 12.29 -22.85 12.19
N PRO A 66 13.44 -23.48 11.85
CA PRO A 66 14.23 -23.04 10.72
C PRO A 66 13.43 -23.28 9.45
N VAL A 67 13.25 -22.23 8.65
CA VAL A 67 12.65 -22.31 7.32
C VAL A 67 13.57 -23.15 6.43
N THR A 68 13.41 -24.48 6.51
CA THR A 68 13.99 -25.42 5.56
C THR A 68 13.07 -25.48 4.34
N THR A 69 13.15 -24.47 3.48
CA THR A 69 12.56 -24.56 2.14
C THR A 69 13.34 -25.60 1.35
N GLY A 70 12.68 -26.75 1.14
CA GLY A 70 13.24 -27.94 0.53
C GLY A 70 13.67 -27.78 -0.92
N ALA A 71 14.54 -28.70 -1.32
CA ALA A 71 15.01 -28.95 -2.66
C ALA A 71 13.85 -29.08 -3.67
N GLY A 72 13.73 -28.10 -4.54
CA GLY A 72 12.86 -28.07 -5.71
C GLY A 72 13.28 -26.86 -6.54
N SER A 73 13.44 -27.03 -7.85
CA SER A 73 14.11 -26.12 -8.79
C SER A 73 13.39 -24.78 -9.03
N HIS A 74 13.16 -24.01 -7.98
CA HIS A 74 12.74 -22.61 -8.03
C HIS A 74 13.96 -21.78 -7.66
N GLU A 75 14.39 -20.89 -8.57
CA GLU A 75 15.46 -19.90 -8.36
C GLU A 75 15.41 -19.34 -6.93
N SER A 76 16.30 -19.87 -6.10
CA SER A 76 16.41 -19.54 -4.70
C SER A 76 16.82 -18.08 -4.58
N PHE A 77 16.04 -17.26 -3.86
CA PHE A 77 16.34 -15.84 -3.68
C PHE A 77 17.82 -15.66 -3.25
N CYS A 78 18.62 -15.16 -4.19
CA CYS A 78 20.03 -14.79 -3.99
C CYS A 78 20.95 -15.92 -3.47
N GLY A 79 20.69 -17.17 -3.86
CA GLY A 79 21.65 -18.28 -3.68
C GLY A 79 21.77 -18.86 -2.27
N LEU A 80 20.63 -19.17 -1.63
CA LEU A 80 20.48 -19.99 -0.40
C LEU A 80 21.45 -19.66 0.75
N THR A 81 21.37 -18.45 1.29
CA THR A 81 21.86 -18.17 2.65
C THR A 81 20.65 -18.22 3.60
N THR A 82 20.79 -18.86 4.77
CA THR A 82 19.74 -18.81 5.80
C THR A 82 19.48 -17.34 6.14
N GLN A 83 18.22 -16.91 6.11
CA GLN A 83 17.84 -15.54 6.41
C GLN A 83 16.73 -15.51 7.45
N ASP A 84 16.71 -14.44 8.24
CA ASP A 84 15.66 -14.16 9.20
C ASP A 84 15.33 -12.66 9.17
N SER A 85 14.08 -12.29 9.43
CA SER A 85 13.67 -10.89 9.46
C SER A 85 12.56 -10.68 10.47
N GLY A 86 12.52 -9.51 11.08
CA GLY A 86 11.55 -9.23 12.13
C GLY A 86 11.63 -7.83 12.69
N TYR A 87 10.96 -7.64 13.82
CA TYR A 87 10.89 -6.37 14.53
C TYR A 87 11.39 -6.52 15.96
N ILE A 88 12.27 -5.60 16.37
CA ILE A 88 12.79 -5.50 17.74
C ILE A 88 12.12 -4.31 18.41
N LYS A 89 11.36 -4.57 19.47
CA LYS A 89 10.73 -3.52 20.28
C LYS A 89 11.79 -2.73 21.04
N LEU A 90 11.69 -1.41 20.97
CA LEU A 90 12.60 -0.52 21.69
C LEU A 90 12.24 -0.46 23.18
N PRO A 91 13.25 -0.54 24.08
CA PRO A 91 13.01 -0.34 25.50
C PRO A 91 12.53 1.08 25.76
N ASN A 92 11.61 1.23 26.72
CA ASN A 92 11.05 2.53 27.13
C ASN A 92 10.23 3.26 26.04
N LYS A 93 9.77 2.54 25.01
CA LYS A 93 8.88 3.07 23.96
C LYS A 93 7.54 2.32 23.96
N VAL A 94 6.46 3.06 23.64
CA VAL A 94 5.11 2.50 23.63
C VAL A 94 4.96 1.51 22.48
N ASP A 95 5.27 1.94 21.26
CA ASP A 95 5.07 1.17 20.02
C ASP A 95 6.21 1.34 18.98
N ASP A 96 7.37 1.85 19.39
CA ASP A 96 8.50 2.03 18.48
C ASP A 96 9.26 0.69 18.29
N HIS A 97 9.52 0.33 17.04
CA HIS A 97 10.19 -0.92 16.67
C HIS A 97 11.27 -0.67 15.60
N TYR A 98 12.40 -1.37 15.71
CA TYR A 98 13.36 -1.49 14.61
C TYR A 98 13.06 -2.74 13.79
N PHE A 99 12.96 -2.56 12.47
CA PHE A 99 13.00 -3.68 11.55
C PHE A 99 14.44 -4.17 11.37
N TYR A 100 14.64 -5.48 11.26
CA TYR A 100 15.91 -6.08 10.87
C TYR A 100 15.70 -7.13 9.77
N TRP A 101 16.75 -7.32 8.97
CA TRP A 101 16.85 -8.44 8.04
C TRP A 101 18.28 -8.99 8.11
N TYR A 102 18.38 -10.19 8.66
CA TYR A 102 19.61 -10.92 8.94
C TYR A 102 19.86 -11.97 7.86
N PHE A 103 21.13 -12.15 7.52
CA PHE A 103 21.62 -13.18 6.62
C PHE A 103 22.79 -13.90 7.29
N GLU A 104 22.69 -15.22 7.35
CA GLU A 104 23.76 -16.08 7.86
C GLU A 104 24.95 -16.08 6.90
N SER A 105 26.17 -16.21 7.43
CA SER A 105 27.38 -16.30 6.61
C SER A 105 27.33 -17.47 5.63
N ARG A 106 27.85 -17.29 4.42
CA ARG A 106 27.98 -18.36 3.43
C ARG A 106 29.19 -19.28 3.67
N SER A 107 30.10 -18.89 4.58
CA SER A 107 31.35 -19.60 4.85
C SER A 107 31.25 -20.50 6.08
N GLN A 108 31.42 -19.96 7.30
CA GLN A 108 31.37 -20.71 8.55
C GLN A 108 30.51 -19.96 9.59
N PRO A 109 29.18 -20.09 9.53
CA PRO A 109 28.25 -19.32 10.37
C PRO A 109 28.52 -19.33 11.87
N SER A 110 29.03 -20.44 12.39
CA SER A 110 29.30 -20.63 13.82
C SER A 110 30.54 -19.88 14.32
N THR A 111 31.43 -19.46 13.42
CA THR A 111 32.72 -18.83 13.78
C THR A 111 32.92 -17.46 13.15
N ASP A 112 32.24 -17.19 12.05
CA ASP A 112 32.32 -15.91 11.35
C ASP A 112 31.71 -14.78 12.21
N PRO A 113 32.24 -13.55 12.12
CA PRO A 113 31.76 -12.44 12.94
C PRO A 113 30.36 -11.97 12.52
N LEU A 114 29.59 -11.48 13.49
CA LEU A 114 28.35 -10.76 13.22
C LEU A 114 28.66 -9.31 12.78
N VAL A 115 28.15 -8.91 11.63
CA VAL A 115 28.28 -7.54 11.10
C VAL A 115 26.93 -6.84 11.17
N LEU A 116 26.87 -5.70 11.86
CA LEU A 116 25.74 -4.78 11.81
C LEU A 116 26.03 -3.69 10.77
N TRP A 117 25.16 -3.57 9.78
CA TRP A 117 25.26 -2.54 8.75
C TRP A 117 24.21 -1.45 8.96
N LEU A 118 24.65 -0.18 9.00
CA LEU A 118 23.78 0.98 9.15
C LEU A 118 24.09 1.98 8.04
N THR A 119 23.07 2.32 7.25
CA THR A 119 23.14 3.39 6.27
C THR A 119 23.17 4.77 6.93
N GLY A 120 23.83 5.72 6.28
CA GLY A 120 23.89 7.11 6.74
C GLY A 120 22.64 7.94 6.42
N GLY A 121 22.81 9.27 6.38
CA GLY A 121 21.74 10.22 6.11
C GLY A 121 21.41 11.07 7.34
N PRO A 122 20.14 11.33 7.57
CA PRO A 122 19.38 10.50 8.50
C PRO A 122 18.03 10.05 7.91
N GLY A 123 17.50 8.91 8.37
CA GLY A 123 16.18 8.41 7.96
C GLY A 123 16.18 7.54 6.69
N CYS A 124 17.31 7.36 6.01
CA CYS A 124 17.43 6.38 4.94
C CYS A 124 17.40 4.95 5.49
N SER A 125 16.63 4.06 4.84
CA SER A 125 16.55 2.66 5.23
C SER A 125 17.83 1.90 4.86
N SER A 126 18.34 1.08 5.78
CA SER A 126 19.48 0.19 5.52
C SER A 126 19.15 -0.95 4.56
N MET A 127 17.87 -1.17 4.26
CA MET A 127 17.45 -2.07 3.18
C MET A 127 17.95 -1.61 1.80
N MET A 128 18.23 -0.31 1.62
CA MET A 128 18.82 0.18 0.37
C MET A 128 20.20 -0.45 0.15
N ALA A 129 21.13 -0.30 1.10
CA ALA A 129 22.47 -0.88 1.01
C ALA A 129 22.44 -2.41 0.92
N LEU A 130 21.47 -3.05 1.58
CA LEU A 130 21.23 -4.50 1.49
C LEU A 130 20.81 -4.93 0.08
N LEU A 131 20.16 -4.10 -0.73
CA LEU A 131 19.70 -4.46 -2.07
C LEU A 131 20.58 -3.91 -3.20
N THR A 132 21.36 -2.85 -2.93
CA THR A 132 22.10 -2.13 -3.98
C THR A 132 23.61 -2.07 -3.76
N GLU A 133 24.10 -2.44 -2.58
CA GLU A 133 25.53 -2.35 -2.25
C GLU A 133 26.08 -3.72 -1.87
N ASN A 134 26.02 -4.07 -0.58
CA ASN A 134 26.74 -5.21 0.00
C ASN A 134 25.80 -6.39 0.30
N GLY A 135 24.68 -6.42 -0.40
CA GLY A 135 23.66 -7.44 -0.30
C GLY A 135 24.10 -8.83 -0.72
N PRO A 136 23.34 -9.87 -0.33
CA PRO A 136 23.54 -11.22 -0.86
C PRO A 136 23.13 -11.34 -2.34
N CYS A 137 22.35 -10.39 -2.86
CA CYS A 137 21.78 -10.40 -4.21
C CYS A 137 22.62 -9.55 -5.16
N HIS A 138 23.05 -10.14 -6.29
CA HIS A 138 23.69 -9.43 -7.39
C HIS A 138 23.33 -10.08 -8.72
#